data_AF-A0A6H1FTJ0-F1
#
_entry.id   AF-A0A6H1FTJ0-F1
#
_cell.length_a   1.000
_cell.length_b   1.000
_cell.length_c   1.000
_cell.angle_alpha   90.00
_cell.angle_beta   90.00
_cell.angle_gamma   90.00
#
_symmetry.space_group_name_H-M   'P 1'
#
loop_
_entity.id
_entity.type
_entity.pdbx_description
1 polymer ?
#
loop_
_entity_poly.entity_id
_entity_poly.type
_entity_poly.pdbx_seq_one_letter_code
_entity_poly.pdbx_strand_id
1 'polypeptide(L)'
;MIKTTLLFFATALAEIIGCFLPWLWLRRGGSVLLLLPAALSLVIFVWLLTLHPAASGRVYAAYGGVYVVTALLWLRIVDGVKLSVYDWTGAAIAFCGMLIIVAGWGRA
;
A
#
# COMPACT_ATOMS: atom_id res chain seq x y z
N MET A 1 -4.80 8.56 15.26
CA MET A 1 -5.60 7.42 14.77
C MET A 1 -6.11 7.70 13.36
N ILE A 2 -7.22 8.44 13.15
CA ILE A 2 -7.80 8.65 11.80
C ILE A 2 -6.84 9.31 10.80
N LYS A 3 -6.12 10.37 11.20
CA LYS A 3 -5.13 11.04 10.34
C LYS A 3 -4.01 10.09 9.90
N THR A 4 -3.53 9.23 10.80
CA THR A 4 -2.46 8.26 10.55
C THR A 4 -2.94 7.13 9.64
N THR A 5 -4.17 6.64 9.83
CA THR A 5 -4.77 5.62 8.96
C THR A 5 -4.99 6.14 7.53
N LEU A 6 -5.48 7.37 7.40
CA LEU A 6 -5.59 8.04 6.09
C LEU A 6 -4.23 8.21 5.41
N LEU A 7 -3.21 8.57 6.20
CA LEU A 7 -1.84 8.69 5.70
C LEU A 7 -1.33 7.34 5.17
N PHE A 8 -1.48 6.25 5.94
CA PHE A 8 -1.10 4.91 5.49
C PHE A 8 -1.81 4.48 4.20
N PHE A 9 -3.11 4.79 4.08
CA PHE A 9 -3.86 4.46 2.87
C PHE A 9 -3.38 5.28 1.66
N ALA A 10 -3.14 6.58 1.82
CA ALA A 10 -2.58 7.42 0.78
C ALA A 10 -1.18 6.94 0.35
N THR A 11 -0.34 6.54 1.32
CA THR A 11 0.97 5.93 1.07
C THR A 11 0.84 4.63 0.27
N ALA A 12 -0.13 3.77 0.61
CA ALA A 12 -0.35 2.51 -0.10
C ALA A 12 -0.80 2.75 -1.55
N LEU A 13 -1.71 3.70 -1.75
CA LEU A 13 -2.20 4.04 -3.07
C LEU A 13 -1.09 4.62 -3.96
N ALA A 14 -0.25 5.50 -3.43
CA ALA A 14 0.89 6.07 -4.15
C ALA A 14 1.91 4.99 -4.58
N GLU A 15 2.19 4.01 -3.73
CA GLU A 15 3.06 2.89 -4.10
C GLU A 15 2.42 2.02 -5.19
N ILE A 16 1.14 1.63 -5.01
CA ILE A 16 0.43 0.77 -5.96
C ILE A 16 0.37 1.43 -7.34
N ILE A 17 0.03 2.72 -7.43
CA ILE A 17 0.01 3.47 -8.70
C ILE A 17 1.42 3.51 -9.31
N GLY A 18 2.44 3.80 -8.50
CA GLY A 18 3.84 3.87 -8.93
C GLY A 18 4.35 2.55 -9.51
N CYS A 19 3.90 1.42 -8.97
CA CYS A 19 4.27 0.08 -9.44
C CYS A 19 3.37 -0.43 -10.58
N PHE A 20 2.10 -0.01 -10.61
CA PHE A 20 1.13 -0.43 -11.62
C PHE A 20 1.39 0.20 -12.99
N LEU A 21 1.76 1.48 -13.04
CA LEU A 21 2.01 2.20 -14.30
C LEU A 21 3.16 1.58 -15.14
N PRO A 22 4.31 1.20 -14.58
CA PRO A 22 5.35 0.44 -15.30
C PRO A 22 4.87 -0.95 -15.73
N TRP A 23 4.08 -1.63 -14.89
CA TRP A 23 3.47 -2.92 -15.27
C TRP A 23 2.54 -2.75 -16.48
N LEU A 24 1.74 -1.68 -16.53
CA LEU A 24 0.85 -1.37 -17.64
C LEU A 24 1.64 -1.11 -18.94
N TRP A 25 2.77 -0.40 -18.84
CA TRP A 25 3.69 -0.22 -19.97
C TRP A 25 4.23 -1.56 -20.48
N LEU A 26 4.86 -2.37 -19.61
CA LEU A 26 5.56 -3.59 -20.02
C LEU A 26 4.62 -4.75 -20.39
N ARG A 27 3.48 -4.89 -19.71
CA ARG A 27 2.58 -6.05 -19.86
C ARG A 27 1.36 -5.79 -20.73
N ARG A 28 0.93 -4.53 -20.87
CA ARG A 28 -0.23 -4.16 -21.69
C ARG A 28 0.09 -3.22 -22.85
N GLY A 29 1.36 -3.00 -23.15
CA GLY A 29 1.79 -2.15 -24.27
C GLY A 29 1.42 -0.68 -24.09
N GLY A 30 1.34 -0.21 -22.83
CA GLY A 30 1.11 1.21 -22.53
C GLY A 30 2.23 2.12 -23.09
N SER A 31 2.07 3.43 -22.99
CA SER A 31 3.12 4.37 -23.42
C SER A 31 4.25 4.43 -22.39
N VAL A 32 5.49 4.61 -22.85
CA VAL A 32 6.65 4.89 -21.98
C VAL A 32 6.46 6.17 -21.15
N LEU A 33 5.60 7.09 -21.60
CA LEU A 33 5.23 8.30 -20.88
C LEU A 33 4.61 8.00 -19.50
N LEU A 34 4.09 6.79 -19.27
CA LEU A 34 3.58 6.35 -17.97
C LEU A 34 4.67 6.24 -16.90
N LEU A 35 5.96 6.17 -17.29
CA LEU A 35 7.08 6.14 -16.34
C LEU A 35 7.25 7.46 -15.59
N LEU A 36 6.88 8.60 -16.19
CA LEU A 36 6.95 9.91 -15.52
C LEU A 36 5.97 10.00 -14.34
N PRO A 37 4.65 9.76 -14.49
CA PRO A 37 3.75 9.74 -13.35
C PRO A 37 4.04 8.58 -12.40
N ALA A 38 4.58 7.45 -12.88
CA ALA A 38 5.02 6.36 -11.99
C ALA A 38 6.13 6.80 -11.03
N ALA A 39 7.19 7.42 -11.58
CA ALA A 39 8.31 7.94 -10.79
C ALA A 39 7.84 9.01 -9.79
N LEU A 40 6.98 9.93 -10.22
CA LEU A 40 6.40 10.94 -9.34
C LEU A 40 5.60 10.31 -8.19
N SER A 41 4.80 9.29 -8.50
CA SER A 41 4.02 8.55 -7.50
C SER A 41 4.92 7.88 -6.46
N LEU A 42 6.03 7.28 -6.89
CA LEU A 42 7.02 6.67 -5.99
C LEU A 42 7.76 7.71 -5.13
N VAL A 43 8.08 8.88 -5.68
CA VAL A 43 8.66 9.99 -4.89
C VAL A 43 7.69 10.45 -3.80
N ILE A 44 6.42 10.61 -4.14
CA ILE A 44 5.36 10.96 -3.17
C ILE A 44 5.23 9.87 -2.10
N PHE A 45 5.25 8.59 -2.49
CA PHE A 45 5.21 7.46 -1.56
C PHE A 45 6.34 7.52 -0.51
N VAL A 46 7.59 7.68 -0.96
CA VAL A 46 8.75 7.76 -0.05
C VAL A 46 8.62 8.97 0.86
N TRP A 47 8.18 10.12 0.35
CA TRP A 47 7.95 11.31 1.16
C TRP A 47 6.85 11.08 2.22
N LEU A 48 5.72 10.48 1.85
CA LEU A 48 4.62 10.17 2.79
C LEU A 48 5.06 9.23 3.91
N LEU A 49 5.96 8.28 3.65
CA LEU A 49 6.52 7.42 4.69
C LEU A 49 7.26 8.21 5.78
N THR A 50 7.95 9.29 5.42
CA THR A 50 8.70 10.12 6.39
C THR A 50 7.80 10.89 7.36
N LEU A 51 6.52 11.07 7.02
CA LEU A 51 5.55 11.79 7.84
C LEU A 51 4.97 10.94 8.98
N HIS A 52 5.28 9.65 9.05
CA HIS A 52 4.76 8.77 10.10
C HIS A 52 5.56 8.92 11.41
N PRO A 53 4.88 9.10 12.57
CA PRO A 53 5.53 9.49 13.82
C PRO A 53 6.17 8.31 14.59
N ALA A 54 6.75 7.32 13.92
CA ALA A 54 7.35 6.14 14.55
C ALA A 54 8.67 5.73 13.90
N ALA A 55 9.44 4.87 14.58
CA ALA A 55 10.64 4.28 14.02
C ALA A 55 10.37 3.61 12.67
N SER A 56 11.24 3.87 11.69
CA SER A 56 11.06 3.48 10.29
C SER A 56 10.65 2.02 10.11
N GLY A 57 11.34 1.08 10.77
CA GLY A 57 11.03 -0.35 10.69
C GLY A 57 9.61 -0.70 11.15
N ARG A 58 9.11 -0.03 12.19
CA ARG A 58 7.73 -0.25 12.67
C ARG A 58 6.70 0.39 11.72
N VAL A 59 7.03 1.52 11.09
CA VAL A 59 6.19 2.14 10.05
C VAL A 59 6.07 1.21 8.86
N TYR A 60 7.16 0.63 8.36
CA TYR A 60 7.13 -0.33 7.25
C TYR A 60 6.30 -1.59 7.60
N ALA A 61 6.45 -2.11 8.81
CA ALA A 61 5.69 -3.28 9.23
C ALA A 61 4.18 -2.99 9.35
N ALA A 62 3.81 -1.81 9.88
CA ALA A 62 2.42 -1.39 9.95
C ALA A 62 1.84 -1.09 8.56
N TYR A 63 2.62 -0.43 7.72
CA TYR A 63 2.28 -0.12 6.34
C TYR A 63 1.94 -1.38 5.53
N GLY A 64 2.72 -2.46 5.69
CA GLY A 64 2.50 -3.71 4.96
C GLY A 64 1.09 -4.30 5.13
N GLY A 65 0.49 -4.17 6.32
CA GLY A 65 -0.89 -4.62 6.54
C GLY A 65 -1.92 -3.80 5.77
N VAL A 66 -1.76 -2.47 5.75
CA VAL A 66 -2.64 -1.58 4.95
C VAL A 66 -2.43 -1.81 3.46
N TYR A 67 -1.18 -2.04 3.05
CA TYR A 67 -0.83 -2.34 1.66
C TYR A 67 -1.56 -3.58 1.16
N VAL A 68 -1.54 -4.70 1.90
CA VAL A 68 -2.23 -5.95 1.50
C VAL A 68 -3.71 -5.71 1.24
N VAL A 69 -4.40 -5.03 2.17
CA VAL A 69 -5.84 -4.72 2.01
C VAL A 69 -6.06 -3.81 0.78
N THR A 70 -5.24 -2.78 0.62
CA THR A 70 -5.37 -1.81 -0.48
C THR A 70 -5.08 -2.47 -1.84
N ALA A 71 -4.09 -3.35 -1.92
CA ALA A 71 -3.75 -4.08 -3.14
C ALA A 71 -4.85 -5.05 -3.56
N LEU A 72 -5.51 -5.74 -2.61
CA LEU A 72 -6.64 -6.62 -2.93
C LEU A 72 -7.89 -5.81 -3.35
N LEU A 73 -8.14 -4.66 -2.74
CA LEU A 73 -9.19 -3.75 -3.21
C LEU A 73 -8.88 -3.22 -4.63
N TRP A 74 -7.62 -2.90 -4.91
CA TRP A 74 -7.18 -2.52 -6.26
C TRP A 74 -7.41 -3.64 -7.27
N LEU A 75 -7.02 -4.87 -6.93
CA LEU A 75 -7.26 -6.07 -7.73
C LEU A 75 -8.75 -6.26 -8.03
N ARG A 76 -9.61 -5.96 -7.06
CA ARG A 76 -11.07 -6.07 -7.23
C ARG A 76 -11.67 -4.97 -8.12
N ILE A 77 -11.23 -3.72 -7.95
CA ILE A 77 -11.84 -2.53 -8.54
C ILE A 77 -11.22 -2.20 -9.90
N VAL A 78 -9.89 -2.19 -9.99
CA VAL A 78 -9.13 -1.77 -11.17
C VAL A 78 -8.88 -2.94 -12.11
N ASP A 79 -8.43 -4.07 -11.57
CA ASP A 79 -8.18 -5.27 -12.39
C ASP A 79 -9.47 -6.09 -12.62
N GLY A 80 -10.55 -5.80 -11.88
CA GLY A 80 -11.86 -6.43 -12.04
C GLY A 80 -11.92 -7.90 -11.59
N VAL A 81 -10.88 -8.41 -10.93
CA VAL A 81 -10.78 -9.81 -10.51
C VAL A 81 -11.59 -10.04 -9.23
N LYS A 82 -12.39 -11.10 -9.18
CA LYS A 82 -13.12 -11.45 -7.96
C LYS A 82 -12.15 -11.99 -6.90
N LEU A 83 -12.21 -11.42 -5.70
CA LEU A 83 -11.44 -11.89 -4.56
C LEU A 83 -12.02 -13.22 -4.05
N SER A 84 -11.13 -14.19 -3.88
CA SER A 84 -11.45 -15.49 -3.31
C SER A 84 -11.54 -15.42 -1.78
N VAL A 85 -12.07 -16.48 -1.16
CA VAL A 85 -12.10 -16.62 0.30
C VAL A 85 -10.67 -16.61 0.88
N TYR A 86 -9.69 -17.13 0.15
CA TYR A 86 -8.29 -17.11 0.57
C TYR A 86 -7.73 -15.69 0.59
N ASP A 87 -8.07 -14.86 -0.39
CA ASP A 87 -7.64 -13.45 -0.44
C ASP A 87 -8.20 -12.67 0.75
N TRP A 88 -9.49 -12.84 1.04
CA TRP A 88 -10.12 -12.19 2.20
C TRP A 88 -9.52 -12.65 3.52
N THR A 89 -9.28 -13.96 3.67
CA THR A 89 -8.70 -14.52 4.90
C THR A 89 -7.26 -14.06 5.09
N GLY A 90 -6.46 -14.06 4.03
CA GLY A 90 -5.08 -13.55 4.05
C GLY A 90 -5.03 -12.05 4.40
N ALA A 91 -5.92 -11.25 3.80
CA ALA A 91 -6.06 -9.83 4.12
C ALA A 91 -6.37 -9.60 5.60
N ALA A 92 -7.32 -10.36 6.15
CA ALA A 92 -7.70 -10.26 7.56
C ALA A 92 -6.52 -10.60 8.48
N ILE A 93 -5.80 -11.69 8.21
CA ILE A 93 -4.64 -12.11 9.02
C ILE A 93 -3.53 -11.06 8.95
N ALA A 94 -3.17 -10.58 7.75
CA ALA A 94 -2.15 -9.56 7.57
C ALA A 94 -2.51 -8.24 8.30
N PHE A 95 -3.77 -7.83 8.19
CA PHE A 95 -4.28 -6.65 8.87
C PHE A 95 -4.28 -6.81 10.40
N CYS A 96 -4.67 -7.97 10.92
CA CYS A 96 -4.56 -8.29 12.35
C CYS A 96 -3.10 -8.24 12.83
N GLY A 97 -2.16 -8.81 12.08
CA GLY A 97 -0.72 -8.74 12.38
C GLY A 97 -0.22 -7.30 12.48
N MET A 98 -0.61 -6.45 11.54
CA MET A 98 -0.35 -5.01 11.61
C MET A 98 -0.93 -4.40 12.91
N LEU A 99 -2.20 -4.66 13.23
CA LEU A 99 -2.84 -4.07 14.41
C LEU A 99 -2.11 -4.43 15.71
N ILE A 100 -1.58 -5.65 15.80
CA ILE A 100 -0.76 -6.10 16.93
C ILE A 100 0.53 -5.27 17.04
N ILE A 101 1.23 -5.04 15.93
CA ILE A 101 2.46 -4.24 15.89
C ILE A 101 2.17 -2.79 16.30
N VAL A 102 1.10 -2.21 15.74
CA VAL A 102 0.65 -0.84 16.05
C VAL A 102 0.28 -0.70 17.53
N ALA A 103 -0.40 -1.69 18.10
CA ALA A 103 -0.76 -1.70 19.53
C ALA A 103 0.47 -1.82 20.46
N GLY A 104 1.60 -2.31 19.95
CA GLY A 104 2.87 -2.39 20.65
C GLY A 104 3.70 -1.11 20.65
N TRP A 105 3.36 -0.09 19.83
CA TRP A 105 4.21 1.08 19.61
C TRP A 105 4.62 1.86 20.86
N GLY A 106 3.74 1.94 21.87
CA GLY A 106 3.95 2.70 23.10
C GLY A 106 4.18 1.84 24.36
N ARG A 107 4.40 0.54 24.21
CA ARG A 107 4.64 -0.40 25.33
C ARG A 107 6.10 -0.84 25.47
N ALA A 108 7.01 -0.19 24.75
CA ALA A 108 8.44 -0.48 24.70
C ALA A 108 9.24 0.77 25.04
#